data_AF-H1SHZ4-F1
#
_entry.id   AF-H1SHZ4-F1
#
_cell.length_a   1.000
_cell.length_b   1.000
_cell.length_c   1.000
_cell.angle_alpha   90.00
_cell.angle_beta   90.00
_cell.angle_gamma   90.00
#
_symmetry.space_group_name_H-M   'P 1'
#
loop_
_entity.id
_entity.type
_entity.pdbx_description
1 polymer ?
#
loop_
_entity_poly.entity_id
_entity_poly.type
_entity_poly.pdbx_seq_one_letter_code
_entity_poly.pdbx_strand_id
1 'polypeptide(L)' 'TSGCVRASVVDAMSHGFRPLVVSDCVGDRALQPHEANLFDMEQKYAAVMPREQALAALARL' A
#
# COMPACT_ATOMS: atom_id res chain seq x y z
N THR A 1 -0.20 4.31 8.51
CA THR A 1 0.00 4.26 7.05
C THR A 1 1.09 5.22 6.63
N SER A 2 1.01 6.48 7.06
CA SER A 2 1.95 7.57 6.76
C SER A 2 3.37 7.42 7.30
N GLY A 3 3.60 6.54 8.28
CA GLY A 3 4.92 6.24 8.83
C GLY A 3 5.60 5.03 8.17
N CYS A 4 5.84 3.98 8.96
CA CYS A 4 6.62 2.80 8.55
C CYS A 4 6.08 2.12 7.28
N VAL A 5 4.75 2.01 7.12
CA VAL A 5 4.15 1.40 5.93
C VAL A 5 4.61 2.11 4.66
N ARG A 6 4.46 3.45 4.60
CA ARG A 6 4.87 4.23 3.43
C ARG A 6 6.38 4.18 3.21
N ALA A 7 7.18 4.24 4.29
CA ALA A 7 8.63 4.12 4.19
C ALA A 7 9.04 2.78 3.55
N SER A 8 8.52 1.66 4.05
CA SER A 8 8.80 0.33 3.50
C SER A 8 8.34 0.17 2.05
N VAL A 9 7.22 0.78 1.67
CA VAL A 9 6.76 0.78 0.27
C VAL A 9 7.73 1.50 -0.65
N VAL A 10 8.23 2.67 -0.26
CA VAL A 10 9.22 3.44 -1.04
C VAL A 10 10.54 2.69 -1.12
N ASP A 11 10.99 2.07 -0.03
CA ASP A 11 12.22 1.28 -0.02
C ASP A 11 12.08 0.04 -0.93
N ALA A 12 10.97 -0.69 -0.82
CA ALA A 12 10.71 -1.87 -1.65
C ALA A 12 10.73 -1.52 -3.15
N MET A 13 10.07 -0.43 -3.55
CA MET A 13 10.12 0.09 -4.91
C MET A 13 11.55 0.48 -5.33
N SER A 14 12.28 1.16 -4.45
CA SER A 14 13.68 1.58 -4.69
C SER A 14 14.64 0.39 -4.82
N HIS A 15 14.31 -0.74 -4.21
CA HIS A 15 15.04 -2.00 -4.33
C HIS A 15 14.56 -2.92 -5.47
N GLY A 16 13.66 -2.42 -6.34
CA GLY A 16 13.20 -3.15 -7.53
C GLY A 16 12.09 -4.16 -7.26
N PHE A 17 11.48 -4.17 -6.08
CA PHE A 17 10.26 -4.93 -5.82
C PHE A 17 9.03 -4.17 -6.28
N ARG A 18 7.93 -4.88 -6.53
CA ARG A 18 6.62 -4.30 -6.85
C ARG A 18 5.71 -4.39 -5.63
N PRO A 19 5.59 -3.32 -4.82
CA PRO A 19 4.84 -3.39 -3.58
C PRO A 19 3.33 -3.50 -3.84
N LEU A 20 2.65 -4.30 -3.02
CA LEU A 20 1.20 -4.36 -2.92
C LEU A 20 0.80 -3.93 -1.51
N VAL A 21 0.01 -2.86 -1.39
CA VAL A 21 -0.54 -2.38 -0.11
C VAL A 21 -2.00 -2.82 -0.02
N VAL A 22 -2.31 -3.60 1.02
CA VAL A 22 -3.68 -4.01 1.32
C VAL A 22 -4.34 -2.92 2.17
N SER A 23 -5.17 -2.08 1.55
CA SER A 23 -5.58 -0.78 2.11
C SER A 23 -6.39 -0.87 3.41
N ASP A 24 -7.24 -1.89 3.52
CA ASP A 24 -8.03 -2.21 4.71
C ASP A 24 -7.27 -3.01 5.78
N CYS A 25 -5.98 -3.28 5.54
CA CYS A 25 -5.08 -3.95 6.49
C CYS A 25 -3.96 -3.03 7.01
N VAL A 26 -3.99 -1.73 6.69
CA VAL A 26 -3.04 -0.74 7.20
C VAL A 26 -3.79 0.36 7.94
N GLY A 27 -3.22 0.85 9.04
CA GLY A 27 -3.87 1.84 9.91
C GLY A 27 -2.99 3.05 10.19
N ASP A 28 -3.61 4.19 10.45
CA ASP A 28 -2.96 5.39 10.96
C ASP A 28 -3.75 5.97 12.14
N ARG A 29 -3.12 6.86 12.91
CA ARG A 29 -3.76 7.53 14.05
C ARG A 29 -4.79 8.58 13.63
N ALA A 30 -4.75 9.02 12.38
CA ALA A 30 -5.63 10.04 11.81
C ALA A 30 -5.99 9.69 10.36
N LEU A 31 -7.24 9.96 9.97
CA LEU A 31 -7.79 9.57 8.68
C LEU A 31 -7.14 10.32 7.50
N GLN A 32 -6.95 11.64 7.64
CA GLN A 32 -6.37 12.46 6.56
C GLN A 32 -4.95 12.01 6.17
N PRO A 33 -3.99 11.79 7.09
CA PRO A 33 -2.70 11.20 6.75
C PRO A 33 -2.80 9.79 6.16
N HIS A 34 -3.76 8.98 6.62
CA HIS A 34 -4.00 7.64 6.08
C HIS A 34 -4.36 7.70 4.59
N GLU A 35 -5.40 8.46 4.26
CA GLU A 35 -5.93 8.60 2.91
C GLU A 35 -4.92 9.25 1.96
N ALA A 36 -4.26 10.34 2.39
CA ALA A 36 -3.26 11.02 1.58
C ALA A 36 -2.09 10.10 1.21
N ASN A 37 -1.66 9.22 2.12
CA ASN A 37 -0.57 8.29 1.85
C ASN A 37 -0.98 7.10 1.00
N LEU A 38 -2.20 6.57 1.17
CA LEU A 38 -2.72 5.55 0.25
C LEU A 38 -2.79 6.09 -1.19
N PHE A 39 -3.33 7.30 -1.35
CA PHE A 39 -3.39 7.98 -2.65
C PHE A 39 -1.99 8.13 -3.26
N ASP A 40 -1.03 8.70 -2.52
CA ASP A 40 0.33 8.90 -3.03
C ASP A 40 1.02 7.59 -3.41
N MET A 41 0.85 6.53 -2.61
CA MET A 41 1.44 5.22 -2.90
C MET A 41 0.83 4.58 -4.14
N GLU A 42 -0.49 4.66 -4.34
CA GLU A 42 -1.15 4.15 -5.53
C GLU A 42 -0.66 4.82 -6.82
N GLN A 43 -0.43 6.13 -6.77
CA GLN A 43 -0.02 6.88 -7.96
C GLN A 43 1.46 6.66 -8.33
N LYS A 44 2.32 6.34 -7.37
CA LYS A 44 3.78 6.45 -7.55
C LYS A 44 4.57 5.19 -7.20
N TYR A 45 4.13 4.40 -6.23
CA TYR A 45 5.02 3.45 -5.54
C TYR A 45 4.49 2.02 -5.47
N ALA A 46 3.18 1.80 -5.48
CA ALA A 46 2.58 0.49 -5.17
C ALA A 46 1.24 0.29 -5.87
N ALA A 47 0.85 -0.97 -6.07
CA ALA A 47 -0.56 -1.30 -6.24
C ALA A 47 -1.26 -1.19 -4.87
N VAL A 48 -2.46 -0.62 -4.84
CA VAL A 48 -3.25 -0.48 -3.61
C VAL A 48 -4.63 -1.08 -3.85
N MET A 49 -5.07 -1.99 -2.98
CA MET A 49 -6.40 -2.61 -3.08
C MET A 49 -6.84 -3.20 -1.73
N PRO A 50 -8.14 -3.40 -1.49
CA PRO A 50 -8.63 -4.08 -0.29
C PRO A 50 -8.27 -5.58 -0.27
N ARG A 51 -8.30 -6.19 0.91
CA ARG A 51 -7.91 -7.58 1.17
C ARG A 51 -8.56 -8.57 0.22
N GLU A 52 -9.87 -8.46 0.03
CA GLU A 52 -10.62 -9.40 -0.81
C GLU A 52 -10.13 -9.37 -2.27
N GLN A 53 -9.85 -8.17 -2.79
CA GLN A 53 -9.30 -8.02 -4.14
C GLN A 53 -7.86 -8.56 -4.23
N ALA A 54 -7.04 -8.33 -3.20
CA ALA A 54 -5.68 -8.85 -3.13
C ALA A 54 -5.65 -10.39 -3.13
N LEU A 55 -6.49 -11.03 -2.31
CA LEU A 55 -6.60 -12.49 -2.27
C LEU A 55 -7.07 -13.06 -3.62
N ALA A 56 -8.05 -12.43 -4.25
CA ALA A 56 -8.53 -12.84 -5.56
C ALA A 56 -7.46 -12.68 -6.67
N ALA A 57 -6.61 -11.64 -6.58
CA ALA A 57 -5.51 -11.43 -7.52
C ALA A 57 -4.40 -12.49 -7.34
N LEU A 58 -4.04 -12.81 -6.11
CA LEU A 58 -3.00 -13.81 -5.80
C LEU A 58 -3.43 -15.23 -6.15
N ALA A 59 -4.71 -15.58 -6.01
CA ALA A 59 -5.23 -16.89 -6.39
C ALA A 59 -5.19 -17.19 -7.90
N ARG A 60 -4.85 -16.19 -8.74
CA ARG A 60 -4.74 -16.30 -10.20
C ARG A 60 -3.29 -16.36 -10.70
N LEU A 61 -2.32 -16.33 -9.79
CA LEU A 61 -0.91 -16.57 -10.08
C LEU A 61 -0.63 -18.07 -10.15
#